data_AF-A0A1V5TX34-F1
#
_entry.id   AF-A0A1V5TX34-F1
#
_cell.length_a   1.000
_cell.length_b   1.000
_cell.length_c   1.000
_cell.angle_alpha   90.00
_cell.angle_beta   90.00
_cell.angle_gamma   90.00
#
_symmetry.space_group_name_H-M   'P 1'
#
loop_
_entity.id
_entity.type
_entity.pdbx_description
1 polymer ?
#
loop_
_entity_poly.entity_id
_entity_poly.type
_entity_poly.pdbx_seq_one_letter_code
_entity_poly.pdbx_strand_id
1 'polypeptide(L)'
;MRITKLFSKTRKDSPKDETSKNAQLLIKSGYIHKELAGVYTYLPLGLRVINKISNIIREEMDNAGGQEILMTVLQDKNIWEKSKRWDDNAVDDWFKTRLKNNTELGLGFTHEEPLVNLMKNHISSYKDLPIYPYQIQTKFRNELRAKSGIMRGREFLMKDMYSFSKNKEEHNLFYEKMKEVYMSIFNQLGLGDKTYTTISSGGSFSKYSYEFQTVSDAGEDIIYIIDQEKKLAINEDDFNEETLKDFGLNLNKETLRSEKSIEVGDIYSLGYRYSKALNLKYTNEKGLDEFVYMGCYGIGISRLMGAIVELNSDDKGLVWPREVSPFDIHLISLSKTEDYANKIYDELVKRGFSVLFDDRQDTTTGVKFNDADLIGIPKQIIIGEKRIKNNEVEIKDRKTQEIKIISVDSLYDLL
;
A
#
# COMPACT_ATOMS: atom_id res chain seq x y z
N MET A 1 7.21 18.49 14.52
CA MET A 1 7.96 17.51 15.35
C MET A 1 9.43 17.89 15.33
N ARG A 2 10.08 17.97 16.50
CA ARG A 2 11.52 18.25 16.61
C ARG A 2 12.33 16.96 16.50
N ILE A 3 13.43 16.97 15.75
CA ILE A 3 14.31 15.80 15.59
C ILE A 3 14.93 15.41 16.92
N THR A 4 15.26 16.37 17.80
CA THR A 4 15.75 16.06 19.16
C THR A 4 14.76 15.26 20.02
N LYS A 5 13.47 15.23 19.63
CA LYS A 5 12.41 14.44 20.28
C LYS A 5 12.06 13.16 19.52
N LEU A 6 12.58 12.97 18.30
CA LEU A 6 12.43 11.73 17.55
C LEU A 6 13.45 10.70 18.06
N PHE A 7 12.98 9.56 18.53
CA PHE A 7 13.88 8.54 19.07
C PHE A 7 14.60 7.74 17.97
N SER A 8 14.00 7.61 16.78
CA SER A 8 14.63 6.96 15.64
C SER A 8 15.72 7.87 15.06
N LYS A 9 16.80 7.26 14.58
CA LYS A 9 17.96 7.96 14.02
C LYS A 9 18.32 7.33 12.68
N THR A 10 18.89 8.15 11.81
CA THR A 10 19.55 7.68 10.59
C THR A 10 20.79 6.84 10.93
N ARG A 11 21.15 5.95 10.02
CA ARG A 11 22.36 5.11 10.11
C ARG A 11 23.28 5.43 8.94
N LYS A 12 24.59 5.31 9.16
CA LYS A 12 25.57 5.48 8.08
C LYS A 12 25.60 4.26 7.16
N ASP A 13 25.62 3.09 7.77
CA ASP A 13 25.76 1.81 7.08
C ASP A 13 24.41 1.16 6.84
N SER A 14 24.27 0.54 5.66
CA SER A 14 23.12 -0.31 5.36
C SER A 14 23.18 -1.62 6.17
N PRO A 15 22.03 -2.19 6.54
CA PRO A 15 21.98 -3.53 7.14
C PRO A 15 22.63 -4.57 6.23
N LYS A 16 23.55 -5.38 6.79
CA LYS A 16 24.30 -6.40 6.02
C LYS A 16 23.46 -7.62 5.64
N ASP A 17 22.39 -7.86 6.39
CA ASP A 17 21.47 -8.99 6.25
C ASP A 17 20.27 -8.67 5.36
N GLU A 18 20.28 -7.52 4.67
CA GLU A 18 19.21 -7.06 3.80
C GLU A 18 19.77 -6.73 2.42
N THR A 19 19.10 -7.18 1.36
CA THR A 19 19.56 -7.00 -0.02
C THR A 19 18.65 -6.08 -0.82
N SER A 20 17.40 -5.92 -0.41
CA SER A 20 16.43 -5.12 -1.14
C SER A 20 16.60 -3.63 -0.86
N LYS A 21 16.66 -2.83 -1.93
CA LYS A 21 16.88 -1.37 -1.88
C LYS A 21 15.84 -0.70 -0.97
N ASN A 22 14.56 -1.07 -1.09
CA ASN A 22 13.50 -0.55 -0.23
C ASN A 22 13.79 -0.73 1.26
N ALA A 23 14.10 -1.95 1.70
CA ALA A 23 14.33 -2.24 3.11
C ALA A 23 15.65 -1.63 3.61
N GLN A 24 16.72 -1.65 2.80
CA GLN A 24 17.98 -0.99 3.14
C GLN A 24 17.79 0.51 3.38
N LEU A 25 17.13 1.21 2.45
CA LEU A 25 16.91 2.65 2.58
C LEU A 25 15.98 2.99 3.75
N LEU A 26 14.91 2.22 3.96
CA LEU A 26 13.96 2.45 5.06
C LEU A 26 14.58 2.17 6.44
N ILE A 27 15.44 1.16 6.57
CA ILE A 27 16.19 0.90 7.80
C ILE A 27 17.21 2.02 8.03
N LYS A 28 17.96 2.39 6.99
CA LYS A 28 19.00 3.43 7.07
C LYS A 28 18.44 4.81 7.43
N SER A 29 17.26 5.14 6.92
CA SER A 29 16.55 6.40 7.21
C SER A 29 15.72 6.38 8.50
N GLY A 30 15.67 5.25 9.23
CA GLY A 30 14.97 5.15 10.51
C GLY A 30 13.44 5.07 10.41
N TYR A 31 12.92 4.53 9.29
CA TYR A 31 11.49 4.32 9.05
C TYR A 31 11.01 2.95 9.51
N ILE A 32 11.87 1.92 9.43
CA ILE A 32 11.54 0.57 9.86
C ILE A 32 12.69 -0.06 10.65
N HIS A 33 12.35 -1.06 11.46
CA HIS A 33 13.28 -1.98 12.11
C HIS A 33 12.94 -3.41 11.70
N LYS A 34 13.93 -4.19 11.30
CA LYS A 34 13.76 -5.60 10.94
C LYS A 34 13.87 -6.45 12.20
N GLU A 35 12.78 -7.11 12.57
CA GLU A 35 12.73 -8.04 13.72
C GLU A 35 13.32 -9.40 13.33
N LEU A 36 12.87 -9.91 12.17
CA LEU A 36 13.37 -11.13 11.54
C LEU A 36 13.05 -11.09 10.03
N ALA A 37 13.47 -12.11 9.29
CA ALA A 37 13.24 -12.17 7.84
C ALA A 37 11.73 -12.08 7.50
N GLY A 38 11.33 -10.99 6.85
CA GLY A 38 9.95 -10.74 6.45
C GLY A 38 9.05 -10.16 7.54
N VAL A 39 9.58 -9.74 8.69
CA VAL A 39 8.81 -9.11 9.77
C VAL A 39 9.49 -7.82 10.22
N TYR A 40 8.74 -6.73 10.17
CA TYR A 40 9.26 -5.38 10.36
C TYR A 40 8.39 -4.58 11.32
N THR A 41 9.04 -3.87 12.23
CA THR A 41 8.43 -2.83 13.05
C THR A 41 8.48 -1.50 12.30
N TYR A 42 7.35 -0.83 12.16
CA TYR A 42 7.27 0.52 11.60
C TYR A 42 7.59 1.56 12.69
N LEU A 43 8.70 2.28 12.52
CA LEU A 43 9.13 3.37 13.40
C LEU A 43 8.30 4.64 13.12
N PRO A 44 8.40 5.72 13.92
CA PRO A 44 7.48 6.85 13.83
C PRO A 44 7.33 7.46 12.43
N LEU A 45 8.41 7.56 11.65
CA LEU A 45 8.35 8.06 10.27
C LEU A 45 7.67 7.05 9.33
N GLY A 46 8.01 5.76 9.43
CA GLY A 46 7.39 4.70 8.63
C GLY A 46 5.90 4.56 8.90
N LEU A 47 5.49 4.60 10.17
CA LEU A 47 4.08 4.52 10.54
C LEU A 47 3.28 5.71 10.01
N ARG A 48 3.87 6.92 9.97
CA ARG A 48 3.20 8.09 9.35
C ARG A 48 2.96 7.88 7.86
N VAL A 49 3.91 7.30 7.12
CA VAL A 49 3.75 6.97 5.70
C VAL A 49 2.66 5.90 5.52
N ILE A 50 2.71 4.81 6.28
CA ILE A 50 1.71 3.74 6.23
C ILE A 50 0.30 4.29 6.49
N ASN A 51 0.15 5.18 7.48
CA ASN A 51 -1.15 5.80 7.78
C ASN A 51 -1.63 6.70 6.65
N LYS A 52 -0.74 7.47 5.99
CA LYS A 52 -1.11 8.29 4.82
C LYS A 52 -1.57 7.42 3.64
N ILE A 53 -0.84 6.36 3.32
CA ILE A 53 -1.25 5.39 2.29
C ILE A 53 -2.61 4.77 2.64
N SER A 54 -2.78 4.36 3.90
CA SER A 54 -4.03 3.77 4.38
C SER A 54 -5.21 4.74 4.27
N ASN A 55 -5.00 6.03 4.56
CA ASN A 55 -6.05 7.04 4.49
C ASN A 55 -6.48 7.33 3.05
N ILE A 56 -5.54 7.43 2.11
CA ILE A 56 -5.87 7.58 0.68
C ILE A 56 -6.75 6.41 0.21
N ILE A 57 -6.34 5.18 0.55
CA ILE A 57 -7.12 3.98 0.20
C ILE A 57 -8.50 4.01 0.87
N ARG A 58 -8.57 4.36 2.16
CA ARG A 58 -9.82 4.45 2.92
C ARG A 58 -10.80 5.43 2.28
N GLU A 59 -10.35 6.64 1.96
CA GLU A 59 -11.18 7.66 1.31
C GLU A 59 -11.75 7.17 -0.02
N GLU A 60 -10.93 6.51 -0.84
CA GLU A 60 -11.38 5.94 -2.12
C GLU A 60 -12.35 4.75 -1.94
N MET A 61 -12.16 3.91 -0.91
CA MET A 61 -13.11 2.84 -0.59
C MET A 61 -14.45 3.40 -0.09
N ASP A 62 -14.43 4.40 0.78
CA ASP A 62 -15.63 5.05 1.31
C ASP A 62 -16.41 5.74 0.18
N ASN A 63 -15.71 6.47 -0.69
CA ASN A 63 -16.29 7.07 -1.91
C ASN A 63 -16.87 6.02 -2.87
N ALA A 64 -16.29 4.81 -2.89
CA ALA A 64 -16.82 3.70 -3.68
C ALA A 64 -18.13 3.11 -3.11
N GLY A 65 -18.52 3.47 -1.88
CA GLY A 65 -19.65 2.91 -1.13
C GLY A 65 -19.24 1.85 -0.10
N GLY A 66 -17.93 1.76 0.18
CA GLY A 66 -17.35 0.85 1.16
C GLY A 66 -17.79 1.14 2.59
N GLN A 67 -17.78 0.10 3.42
CA GLN A 67 -18.04 0.22 4.86
C GLN A 67 -16.87 -0.39 5.62
N GLU A 68 -16.07 0.45 6.29
CA GLU A 68 -14.90 -0.05 7.03
C GLU A 68 -15.33 -0.83 8.27
N ILE A 69 -14.80 -2.03 8.42
CA ILE A 69 -14.91 -2.91 9.58
C ILE A 69 -13.50 -3.34 10.01
N LEU A 70 -13.38 -3.95 11.19
CA LEU A 70 -12.14 -4.58 11.62
C LEU A 70 -12.43 -6.01 12.11
N MET A 71 -11.95 -7.00 11.36
CA MET A 71 -12.10 -8.41 11.71
C MET A 71 -10.92 -8.92 12.53
N THR A 72 -11.11 -10.06 13.19
CA THR A 72 -10.08 -10.70 14.00
C THR A 72 -8.97 -11.31 13.15
N VAL A 73 -7.74 -11.30 13.68
CA VAL A 73 -6.61 -12.09 13.13
C VAL A 73 -6.86 -13.59 13.39
N LEU A 74 -7.31 -13.95 14.59
CA LEU A 74 -7.60 -15.34 14.95
C LEU A 74 -8.86 -15.80 14.21
N GLN A 75 -8.76 -16.93 13.51
CA GLN A 75 -9.83 -17.46 12.67
C GLN A 75 -10.16 -18.92 13.02
N ASP A 76 -11.45 -19.22 13.08
CA ASP A 76 -11.99 -20.54 13.43
C ASP A 76 -11.87 -21.53 12.28
N LYS A 77 -11.14 -22.63 12.53
CA LYS A 77 -10.99 -23.77 11.62
C LYS A 77 -12.32 -24.24 11.03
N ASN A 78 -13.39 -24.33 11.82
CA ASN A 78 -14.67 -24.91 11.39
C ASN A 78 -15.32 -24.14 10.22
N ILE A 79 -15.03 -22.85 10.10
CA ILE A 79 -15.56 -22.02 9.02
C ILE A 79 -14.82 -22.34 7.71
N TRP A 80 -13.51 -22.53 7.79
CA TRP A 80 -12.62 -22.79 6.65
C TRP A 80 -12.70 -24.22 6.12
N GLU A 81 -13.05 -25.19 6.96
CA GLU A 81 -13.35 -26.55 6.50
C GLU A 81 -14.53 -26.59 5.52
N LYS A 82 -15.50 -25.67 5.66
CA LYS A 82 -16.67 -25.58 4.76
C LYS A 82 -16.28 -25.16 3.34
N SER A 83 -15.26 -24.31 3.19
CA SER A 83 -14.70 -23.92 1.89
C SER A 83 -13.58 -24.87 1.41
N LYS A 84 -13.21 -25.86 2.24
CA LYS A 84 -12.09 -26.79 2.04
C LYS A 84 -10.71 -26.12 2.00
N ARG A 85 -10.61 -24.84 2.35
CA ARG A 85 -9.34 -24.08 2.36
C ARG A 85 -8.55 -24.21 3.67
N TRP A 86 -9.06 -24.98 4.64
CA TRP A 86 -8.26 -25.40 5.80
C TRP A 86 -7.19 -26.44 5.43
N ASP A 87 -7.29 -27.14 4.30
CA ASP A 87 -6.30 -28.15 3.87
C ASP A 87 -5.00 -27.50 3.38
N ASP A 88 -3.85 -28.01 3.80
CA ASP A 88 -2.52 -27.51 3.37
C ASP A 88 -2.27 -27.72 1.86
N ASN A 89 -2.96 -28.67 1.22
CA ASN A 89 -2.93 -28.83 -0.23
C ASN A 89 -3.69 -27.71 -0.97
N ALA A 90 -4.59 -27.00 -0.27
CA ALA A 90 -5.34 -25.89 -0.82
C ALA A 90 -4.70 -24.53 -0.48
N VAL A 91 -4.10 -24.42 0.70
CA VAL A 91 -3.38 -23.22 1.19
C VAL A 91 -2.15 -23.68 1.96
N ASP A 92 -0.98 -23.58 1.32
CA ASP A 92 0.28 -24.13 1.83
C ASP A 92 1.09 -23.14 2.69
N ASP A 93 0.70 -21.86 2.69
CA ASP A 93 1.38 -20.76 3.38
C ASP A 93 0.63 -20.25 4.62
N TRP A 94 -0.27 -21.04 5.22
CA TRP A 94 -1.06 -20.59 6.36
C TRP A 94 -0.40 -20.90 7.72
N PHE A 95 -0.21 -19.88 8.56
CA PHE A 95 0.09 -20.07 9.98
C PHE A 95 -1.11 -20.66 10.75
N LYS A 96 -0.99 -21.93 11.15
CA LYS A 96 -1.95 -22.63 12.02
C LYS A 96 -1.34 -22.87 13.40
N THR A 97 -2.15 -22.72 14.44
CA THR A 97 -1.73 -22.89 15.85
C THR A 97 -2.87 -23.43 16.72
N ARG A 98 -2.63 -23.58 18.02
CA ARG A 98 -3.58 -24.10 19.00
C ARG A 98 -3.67 -23.21 20.24
N LEU A 99 -4.87 -23.07 20.79
CA LEU A 99 -5.09 -22.51 22.12
C LEU A 99 -4.63 -23.49 23.22
N LYS A 100 -4.54 -23.01 24.47
CA LYS A 100 -4.18 -23.84 25.64
C LYS A 100 -5.11 -25.05 25.86
N ASN A 101 -6.36 -24.98 25.40
CA ASN A 101 -7.34 -26.07 25.44
C ASN A 101 -7.31 -26.96 24.19
N ASN A 102 -6.27 -26.85 23.35
CA ASN A 102 -6.06 -27.57 22.09
C ASN A 102 -6.98 -27.21 20.92
N THR A 103 -7.85 -26.20 21.05
CA THR A 103 -8.64 -25.68 19.92
C THR A 103 -7.70 -25.15 18.82
N GLU A 104 -7.83 -25.70 17.61
CA GLU A 104 -7.06 -25.25 16.43
C GLU A 104 -7.63 -23.94 15.88
N LEU A 105 -6.72 -23.06 15.45
CA LEU A 105 -7.07 -21.81 14.78
C LEU A 105 -5.97 -21.40 13.80
N GLY A 106 -6.32 -20.53 12.85
CA GLY A 106 -5.37 -19.91 11.93
C GLY A 106 -5.16 -18.43 12.25
N LEU A 107 -3.99 -17.90 11.89
CA LEU A 107 -3.78 -16.46 11.77
C LEU A 107 -4.19 -16.03 10.36
N GLY A 108 -5.15 -15.12 10.24
CA GLY A 108 -5.76 -14.78 8.96
C GLY A 108 -4.76 -14.32 7.90
N PHE A 109 -4.69 -15.07 6.80
CA PHE A 109 -3.97 -14.69 5.57
C PHE A 109 -4.87 -13.93 4.59
N THR A 110 -6.20 -14.07 4.76
CA THR A 110 -7.32 -13.35 4.11
C THR A 110 -8.61 -13.62 4.91
N HIS A 111 -9.76 -13.09 4.49
CA HIS A 111 -11.00 -13.06 5.27
C HIS A 111 -12.29 -13.42 4.49
N GLU A 112 -12.25 -14.11 3.34
CA GLU A 112 -13.49 -14.49 2.62
C GLU A 112 -14.47 -15.27 3.51
N GLU A 113 -14.00 -16.37 4.13
CA GLU A 113 -14.80 -17.29 4.94
C GLU A 113 -15.40 -16.66 6.20
N PRO A 114 -14.60 -16.05 7.11
CA PRO A 114 -15.17 -15.45 8.31
C PRO A 114 -16.14 -14.31 7.99
N LEU A 115 -15.91 -13.56 6.90
CA LEU A 115 -16.80 -12.47 6.53
C LEU A 115 -18.11 -13.00 5.98
N VAL A 116 -18.09 -13.98 5.08
CA VAL A 116 -19.33 -14.64 4.60
C VAL A 116 -20.14 -15.21 5.75
N ASN A 117 -19.46 -15.77 6.76
CA ASN A 117 -20.14 -16.27 7.94
C ASN A 117 -20.80 -15.16 8.77
N LEU A 118 -20.14 -14.01 8.93
CA LEU A 118 -20.70 -12.82 9.57
C LEU A 118 -21.92 -12.28 8.80
N MET A 119 -21.82 -12.21 7.48
CA MET A 119 -22.83 -11.62 6.60
C MET A 119 -24.19 -12.35 6.62
N LYS A 120 -24.24 -13.61 7.08
CA LYS A 120 -25.52 -14.34 7.28
C LYS A 120 -26.46 -13.68 8.27
N ASN A 121 -25.92 -12.89 9.20
CA ASN A 121 -26.74 -12.18 10.20
C ASN A 121 -27.29 -10.85 9.64
N HIS A 122 -26.85 -10.43 8.46
CA HIS A 122 -27.10 -9.10 7.91
C HIS A 122 -27.70 -9.13 6.51
N ILE A 123 -27.60 -10.25 5.78
CA ILE A 123 -28.19 -10.44 4.46
C ILE A 123 -29.28 -11.51 4.58
N SER A 124 -30.52 -11.09 4.33
CA SER A 124 -31.68 -11.98 4.27
C SER A 124 -32.61 -11.66 3.10
N SER A 125 -32.56 -10.42 2.59
CA SER A 125 -33.41 -9.92 1.51
C SER A 125 -32.57 -9.29 0.41
N TYR A 126 -33.10 -9.28 -0.82
CA TYR A 126 -32.52 -8.53 -1.93
C TYR A 126 -32.37 -7.03 -1.63
N LYS A 127 -33.12 -6.50 -0.66
CA LYS A 127 -33.02 -5.10 -0.19
C LYS A 127 -31.76 -4.81 0.62
N ASP A 128 -31.12 -5.84 1.15
CA ASP A 128 -29.86 -5.71 1.89
C ASP A 128 -28.65 -5.57 0.94
N LEU A 129 -28.86 -5.76 -0.37
CA LEU A 129 -27.83 -5.85 -1.40
C LEU A 129 -27.95 -4.69 -2.42
N PRO A 130 -26.82 -4.14 -2.90
CA PRO A 130 -25.46 -4.59 -2.66
C PRO A 130 -24.82 -3.96 -1.41
N ILE A 131 -23.78 -4.62 -0.89
CA ILE A 131 -23.03 -4.19 0.31
C ILE A 131 -21.53 -4.50 0.15
N TYR A 132 -20.68 -3.58 0.60
CA TYR A 132 -19.23 -3.57 0.34
C TYR A 132 -18.38 -3.38 1.62
N PRO A 133 -18.38 -4.33 2.57
CA PRO A 133 -17.49 -4.27 3.73
C PRO A 133 -16.02 -4.36 3.30
N TYR A 134 -15.16 -3.60 3.97
CA TYR A 134 -13.70 -3.69 3.82
C TYR A 134 -12.99 -3.46 5.14
N GLN A 135 -11.72 -3.82 5.21
CA GLN A 135 -10.87 -3.53 6.38
C GLN A 135 -9.46 -3.17 5.95
N ILE A 136 -8.72 -2.50 6.83
CA ILE A 136 -7.27 -2.35 6.76
C ILE A 136 -6.68 -3.07 7.97
N GLN A 137 -6.09 -4.24 7.75
CA GLN A 137 -5.77 -5.17 8.84
C GLN A 137 -4.54 -6.04 8.51
N THR A 138 -3.77 -6.39 9.55
CA THR A 138 -2.55 -7.19 9.45
C THR A 138 -2.83 -8.66 9.12
N LYS A 139 -2.22 -9.13 8.03
CA LYS A 139 -2.29 -10.50 7.53
C LYS A 139 -0.99 -11.25 7.80
N PHE A 140 -1.09 -12.56 7.84
CA PHE A 140 0.06 -13.45 8.03
C PHE A 140 0.14 -14.50 6.92
N ARG A 141 1.31 -14.62 6.27
CA ARG A 141 1.62 -15.69 5.29
C ARG A 141 2.97 -16.31 5.62
N ASN A 142 3.02 -17.63 5.70
CA ASN A 142 4.20 -18.42 6.08
C ASN A 142 5.14 -18.61 4.88
N GLU A 143 5.55 -17.48 4.28
CA GLU A 143 6.41 -17.44 3.12
C GLU A 143 7.73 -18.19 3.36
N LEU A 144 7.99 -19.18 2.51
CA LEU A 144 9.21 -20.01 2.54
C LEU A 144 10.47 -19.14 2.51
N ARG A 145 10.45 -18.07 1.71
CA ARG A 145 11.54 -17.11 1.60
C ARG A 145 10.99 -15.69 1.55
N ALA A 146 11.26 -14.90 2.59
CA ALA A 146 11.09 -13.46 2.53
C ALA A 146 12.16 -12.89 1.58
N LYS A 147 11.74 -12.48 0.38
CA LYS A 147 12.56 -11.76 -0.61
C LYS A 147 12.01 -10.33 -0.72
N SER A 148 12.74 -9.41 -1.37
CA SER A 148 12.15 -8.12 -1.76
C SER A 148 11.80 -7.16 -0.60
N GLY A 149 12.41 -7.33 0.58
CA GLY A 149 12.31 -6.38 1.69
C GLY A 149 10.92 -6.35 2.32
N ILE A 150 10.31 -5.17 2.42
CA ILE A 150 8.94 -5.02 2.98
C ILE A 150 7.83 -5.38 1.98
N MET A 151 8.19 -5.65 0.73
CA MET A 151 7.23 -5.98 -0.34
C MET A 151 6.71 -7.41 -0.25
N ARG A 152 7.47 -8.33 0.36
CA ARG A 152 7.07 -9.72 0.58
C ARG A 152 7.44 -10.16 2.00
N GLY A 153 6.62 -9.71 2.94
CA GLY A 153 6.71 -10.05 4.35
C GLY A 153 5.89 -11.28 4.73
N ARG A 154 6.13 -11.79 5.93
CA ARG A 154 5.31 -12.82 6.59
C ARG A 154 4.19 -12.23 7.43
N GLU A 155 4.39 -11.00 7.89
CA GLU A 155 3.42 -10.15 8.54
C GLU A 155 3.34 -8.86 7.72
N PHE A 156 2.15 -8.52 7.24
CA PHE A 156 1.98 -7.38 6.34
C PHE A 156 0.60 -6.74 6.46
N LEU A 157 0.52 -5.45 6.17
CA LEU A 157 -0.73 -4.70 6.23
C LEU A 157 -1.42 -4.74 4.87
N MET A 158 -2.69 -5.12 4.85
CA MET A 158 -3.49 -5.22 3.63
C MET A 158 -4.82 -4.52 3.83
N LYS A 159 -5.28 -3.85 2.77
CA LYS A 159 -6.69 -3.53 2.60
C LYS A 159 -7.35 -4.67 1.84
N ASP A 160 -8.41 -5.23 2.38
CA ASP A 160 -9.24 -6.26 1.75
C ASP A 160 -10.72 -5.84 1.81
N MET A 161 -11.35 -5.75 0.64
CA MET A 161 -12.77 -5.43 0.45
C MET A 161 -13.47 -6.63 -0.17
N TYR A 162 -14.75 -6.80 0.16
CA TYR A 162 -15.58 -7.87 -0.37
C TYR A 162 -16.91 -7.31 -0.85
N SER A 163 -17.30 -7.62 -2.08
CA SER A 163 -18.61 -7.25 -2.62
C SER A 163 -19.60 -8.38 -2.45
N PHE A 164 -20.81 -8.03 -2.03
CA PHE A 164 -21.96 -8.91 -1.93
C PHE A 164 -23.05 -8.33 -2.83
N SER A 165 -23.37 -9.04 -3.91
CA SER A 165 -24.29 -8.60 -4.97
C SER A 165 -25.41 -9.62 -5.18
N LYS A 166 -26.57 -9.15 -5.63
CA LYS A 166 -27.72 -10.01 -5.97
C LYS A 166 -27.39 -11.00 -7.08
N ASN A 167 -26.65 -10.54 -8.09
CA ASN A 167 -26.35 -11.31 -9.30
C ASN A 167 -25.01 -10.87 -9.92
N LYS A 168 -24.66 -11.52 -11.03
CA LYS A 168 -23.42 -11.26 -11.76
C LYS A 168 -23.41 -9.86 -12.38
N GLU A 169 -24.55 -9.37 -12.85
CA GLU A 169 -24.67 -8.05 -13.49
C GLU A 169 -24.33 -6.93 -12.50
N GLU A 170 -24.91 -6.96 -11.30
CA GLU A 170 -24.64 -5.99 -10.23
C GLU A 170 -23.16 -6.07 -9.78
N HIS A 171 -22.61 -7.29 -9.66
CA HIS A 171 -21.20 -7.47 -9.35
C HIS A 171 -20.29 -6.89 -10.43
N ASN A 172 -20.55 -7.15 -11.71
CA ASN A 172 -19.72 -6.70 -12.82
C ASN A 172 -19.65 -5.17 -12.88
N LEU A 173 -20.77 -4.48 -12.63
CA LEU A 173 -20.80 -3.00 -12.56
C LEU A 173 -19.84 -2.48 -11.48
N PHE A 174 -19.88 -3.08 -10.28
CA PHE A 174 -18.97 -2.70 -9.20
C PHE A 174 -17.52 -3.12 -9.48
N TYR A 175 -17.30 -4.28 -10.10
CA TYR A 175 -15.98 -4.81 -10.44
C TYR A 175 -15.24 -3.91 -11.43
N GLU A 176 -15.91 -3.42 -12.48
CA GLU A 176 -15.32 -2.45 -13.41
C GLU A 176 -15.05 -1.10 -12.74
N LYS A 177 -15.98 -0.59 -11.92
CA LYS A 177 -15.76 0.62 -11.11
C LYS A 177 -14.52 0.50 -10.23
N MET A 178 -14.30 -0.66 -9.61
CA MET A 178 -13.15 -0.87 -8.73
C MET A 178 -11.80 -0.84 -9.45
N LYS A 179 -11.75 -1.16 -10.75
CA LYS A 179 -10.52 -0.99 -11.55
C LYS A 179 -10.12 0.47 -11.65
N GLU A 180 -11.09 1.35 -11.91
CA GLU A 180 -10.89 2.80 -11.99
C GLU A 180 -10.48 3.38 -10.63
N VAL A 181 -11.16 2.96 -9.56
CA VAL A 181 -10.83 3.36 -8.18
C VAL A 181 -9.40 2.97 -7.79
N TYR A 182 -8.98 1.75 -8.13
CA TYR A 182 -7.61 1.31 -7.87
C TYR A 182 -6.57 2.13 -8.65
N MET A 183 -6.82 2.41 -9.94
CA MET A 183 -5.94 3.28 -10.71
C MET A 183 -5.90 4.71 -10.14
N SER A 184 -7.02 5.25 -9.65
CA SER A 184 -7.07 6.53 -8.92
C SER A 184 -6.16 6.51 -7.68
N ILE A 185 -6.24 5.46 -6.86
CA ILE A 185 -5.35 5.27 -5.70
C ILE A 185 -3.88 5.28 -6.14
N PHE A 186 -3.51 4.51 -7.16
CA PHE A 186 -2.11 4.44 -7.59
C PHE A 186 -1.62 5.76 -8.21
N ASN A 187 -2.49 6.53 -8.87
CA ASN A 187 -2.17 7.89 -9.31
C ASN A 187 -1.85 8.81 -8.11
N GLN A 188 -2.69 8.81 -7.07
CA GLN A 188 -2.47 9.61 -5.85
C GLN A 188 -1.21 9.20 -5.09
N LEU A 189 -0.82 7.92 -5.16
CA LEU A 189 0.41 7.41 -4.56
C LEU A 189 1.67 7.69 -5.40
N GLY A 190 1.53 8.33 -6.58
CA GLY A 190 2.65 8.60 -7.50
C GLY A 190 3.16 7.37 -8.26
N LEU A 191 2.34 6.32 -8.38
CA LEU A 191 2.66 5.05 -9.05
C LEU A 191 1.90 4.84 -10.36
N GLY A 192 0.82 5.59 -10.60
CA GLY A 192 -0.13 5.31 -11.68
C GLY A 192 0.47 5.38 -13.09
N ASP A 193 1.44 6.26 -13.33
CA ASP A 193 2.14 6.36 -14.62
C ASP A 193 2.83 5.04 -15.02
N LYS A 194 3.21 4.23 -14.04
CA LYS A 194 3.91 2.95 -14.23
C LYS A 194 3.04 1.73 -13.91
N THR A 195 1.78 1.92 -13.55
CA THR A 195 0.89 0.83 -13.15
C THR A 195 -0.02 0.42 -14.31
N TYR A 196 -0.13 -0.87 -14.53
CA TYR A 196 -0.95 -1.49 -15.57
C TYR A 196 -1.98 -2.39 -14.92
N THR A 197 -3.22 -2.33 -15.44
CA THR A 197 -4.21 -3.36 -15.18
C THR A 197 -3.83 -4.58 -16.02
N THR A 198 -3.59 -5.71 -15.37
CA THR A 198 -2.96 -6.88 -15.95
C THR A 198 -3.89 -8.08 -15.87
N ILE A 199 -4.13 -8.70 -17.02
CA ILE A 199 -4.86 -9.97 -17.09
C ILE A 199 -3.99 -11.05 -16.44
N SER A 200 -4.55 -11.75 -15.45
CA SER A 200 -3.86 -12.82 -14.73
C SER A 200 -4.83 -13.96 -14.41
N SER A 201 -4.29 -15.11 -14.03
CA SER A 201 -5.02 -16.22 -13.44
C SER A 201 -5.62 -15.80 -12.10
N GLY A 202 -6.88 -16.18 -11.86
CA GLY A 202 -7.51 -15.96 -10.57
C GLY A 202 -7.03 -16.90 -9.45
N GLY A 203 -6.04 -17.76 -9.74
CA GLY A 203 -5.44 -18.69 -8.80
C GLY A 203 -6.47 -19.51 -8.03
N SER A 204 -6.36 -19.50 -6.70
CA SER A 204 -7.29 -20.22 -5.83
C SER A 204 -8.65 -19.51 -5.65
N PHE A 205 -8.94 -18.41 -6.35
CA PHE A 205 -10.13 -17.57 -6.13
C PHE A 205 -11.13 -17.60 -7.29
N SER A 206 -10.67 -17.45 -8.53
CA SER A 206 -11.50 -17.37 -9.75
C SER A 206 -10.76 -17.92 -10.99
N LYS A 207 -11.41 -17.97 -12.16
CA LYS A 207 -10.73 -18.36 -13.41
C LYS A 207 -9.67 -17.32 -13.81
N TYR A 208 -10.07 -16.05 -13.81
CA TYR A 208 -9.21 -14.90 -14.11
C TYR A 208 -9.36 -13.84 -13.02
N SER A 209 -8.35 -12.99 -12.90
CA SER A 209 -8.34 -11.78 -12.08
C SER A 209 -7.81 -10.60 -12.87
N TYR A 210 -7.79 -9.42 -12.24
CA TYR A 210 -7.03 -8.29 -12.74
C TYR A 210 -6.05 -7.82 -11.67
N GLU A 211 -4.79 -8.16 -11.88
CA GLU A 211 -3.69 -7.63 -11.09
C GLU A 211 -3.41 -6.19 -11.48
N PHE A 212 -2.86 -5.43 -10.53
CA PHE A 212 -2.37 -4.08 -10.77
C PHE A 212 -0.86 -4.13 -10.61
N GLN A 213 -0.19 -4.12 -11.75
CA GLN A 213 1.25 -4.39 -11.87
C GLN A 213 1.99 -3.09 -12.12
N THR A 214 2.83 -2.67 -11.18
CA THR A 214 3.67 -1.48 -11.29
C THR A 214 5.05 -1.83 -11.84
N VAL A 215 5.40 -1.30 -13.01
CA VAL A 215 6.68 -1.55 -13.68
C VAL A 215 7.87 -1.09 -12.82
N SER A 216 8.76 -2.03 -12.50
CA SER A 216 9.94 -1.84 -11.66
C SER A 216 10.92 -2.99 -11.81
N ASP A 217 12.22 -2.71 -11.87
CA ASP A 217 13.28 -3.73 -11.92
C ASP A 217 13.32 -4.63 -10.67
N ALA A 218 12.77 -4.14 -9.55
CA ALA A 218 12.62 -4.90 -8.31
C ALA A 218 11.40 -5.85 -8.31
N GLY A 219 10.66 -5.89 -9.41
CA GLY A 219 9.52 -6.77 -9.62
C GLY A 219 9.88 -8.25 -9.67
N GLU A 220 8.95 -9.09 -9.21
CA GLU A 220 9.05 -10.55 -9.27
C GLU A 220 8.31 -11.11 -10.50
N ASP A 221 7.35 -10.35 -11.05
CA ASP A 221 6.54 -10.74 -12.19
C ASP A 221 7.10 -10.17 -13.49
N ILE A 222 6.78 -10.83 -14.60
CA ILE A 222 7.01 -10.33 -15.96
C ILE A 222 5.65 -10.11 -16.61
N ILE A 223 5.43 -8.92 -17.15
CA ILE A 223 4.20 -8.58 -17.87
C ILE A 223 4.50 -8.21 -19.32
N TYR A 224 3.56 -8.51 -20.21
CA TYR A 224 3.58 -8.08 -21.59
C TYR A 224 2.57 -6.95 -21.80
N ILE A 225 3.07 -5.79 -22.23
CA ILE A 225 2.24 -4.60 -22.42
C ILE A 225 1.42 -4.76 -23.70
N ILE A 226 0.10 -4.83 -23.55
CA ILE A 226 -0.86 -4.98 -24.65
C ILE A 226 -1.21 -3.62 -25.24
N ASP A 227 -1.49 -2.64 -24.37
CA ASP A 227 -1.90 -1.29 -24.76
C ASP A 227 -1.31 -0.27 -23.78
N GLN A 228 -0.41 0.58 -24.28
CA GLN A 228 0.30 1.58 -23.49
C GLN A 228 -0.63 2.71 -23.03
N GLU A 229 -1.59 3.11 -23.86
CA GLU A 229 -2.48 4.23 -23.58
C GLU A 229 -3.56 3.82 -22.58
N LYS A 230 -4.10 2.60 -22.75
CA LYS A 230 -5.11 2.04 -21.84
C LYS A 230 -4.52 1.42 -20.57
N LYS A 231 -3.19 1.41 -20.42
CA LYS A 231 -2.49 0.77 -19.31
C LYS A 231 -2.90 -0.70 -19.13
N LEU A 232 -2.99 -1.44 -20.23
CA LEU A 232 -3.38 -2.85 -20.24
C LEU A 232 -2.17 -3.76 -20.49
N ALA A 233 -2.04 -4.80 -19.68
CA ALA A 233 -1.02 -5.84 -19.85
C ALA A 233 -1.60 -7.24 -19.60
N ILE A 234 -0.77 -8.25 -19.81
CA ILE A 234 -1.03 -9.65 -19.44
C ILE A 234 0.20 -10.22 -18.74
N ASN A 235 -0.02 -11.00 -17.69
CA ASN A 235 1.04 -11.69 -16.97
C ASN A 235 1.69 -12.74 -17.88
N GLU A 236 3.01 -12.89 -17.83
CA GLU A 236 3.74 -13.87 -18.62
C GLU A 236 3.20 -15.30 -18.43
N ASP A 237 2.91 -15.67 -17.19
CA ASP A 237 2.45 -17.01 -16.84
C ASP A 237 1.05 -17.33 -17.42
N ASP A 238 0.29 -16.29 -17.76
CA ASP A 238 -1.05 -16.36 -18.34
C ASP A 238 -1.09 -16.10 -19.85
N PHE A 239 0.07 -15.91 -20.49
CA PHE A 239 0.17 -15.76 -21.93
C PHE A 239 0.00 -17.11 -22.65
N ASN A 240 -1.24 -17.58 -22.77
CA ASN A 240 -1.59 -18.84 -23.42
C ASN A 240 -2.83 -18.71 -24.34
N GLU A 241 -3.01 -19.66 -25.27
CA GLU A 241 -4.08 -19.61 -26.28
C GLU A 241 -5.49 -19.53 -25.67
N GLU A 242 -5.73 -20.22 -24.56
CA GLU A 242 -7.03 -20.19 -23.88
C GLU A 242 -7.35 -18.79 -23.36
N THR A 243 -6.40 -18.17 -22.66
CA THR A 243 -6.56 -16.82 -22.10
C THR A 243 -6.72 -15.79 -23.20
N LEU A 244 -5.87 -15.83 -24.23
CA LEU A 244 -5.99 -14.91 -25.36
C LEU A 244 -7.37 -15.02 -26.04
N LYS A 245 -7.87 -16.25 -26.25
CA LYS A 245 -9.18 -16.49 -26.84
C LYS A 245 -10.32 -15.97 -25.96
N ASP A 246 -10.27 -16.24 -24.65
CA ASP A 246 -11.32 -15.83 -23.70
C ASP A 246 -11.44 -14.31 -23.57
N PHE A 247 -10.33 -13.58 -23.76
CA PHE A 247 -10.30 -12.11 -23.80
C PHE A 247 -10.44 -11.52 -25.21
N GLY A 248 -10.65 -12.36 -26.24
CA GLY A 248 -10.78 -11.91 -27.63
C GLY A 248 -9.52 -11.24 -28.19
N LEU A 249 -8.36 -11.61 -27.67
CA LEU A 249 -7.05 -11.08 -28.01
C LEU A 249 -6.38 -11.95 -29.07
N ASN A 250 -5.77 -11.32 -30.07
CA ASN A 250 -4.91 -11.97 -31.05
C ASN A 250 -3.54 -11.29 -31.02
N LEU A 251 -2.67 -11.78 -30.13
CA LEU A 251 -1.40 -11.16 -29.79
C LEU A 251 -0.24 -12.10 -30.13
N ASN A 252 0.85 -11.53 -30.65
CA ASN A 252 2.12 -12.22 -30.77
C ASN A 252 3.04 -11.78 -29.63
N LYS A 253 3.44 -12.73 -28.75
CA LYS A 253 4.31 -12.48 -27.59
C LYS A 253 5.62 -11.78 -27.99
N GLU A 254 6.21 -12.15 -29.13
CA GLU A 254 7.49 -11.62 -29.61
C GLU A 254 7.43 -10.15 -30.04
N THR A 255 6.23 -9.64 -30.33
CA THR A 255 6.03 -8.24 -30.76
C THR A 255 5.72 -7.31 -29.59
N LEU A 256 5.48 -7.85 -28.39
CA LEU A 256 5.10 -7.07 -27.23
C LEU A 256 6.33 -6.73 -26.38
N ARG A 257 6.31 -5.53 -25.78
CA ARG A 257 7.30 -5.12 -24.80
C ARG A 257 7.05 -5.88 -23.49
N SER A 258 8.06 -6.61 -23.01
CA SER A 258 8.06 -7.19 -21.67
C SER A 258 8.65 -6.21 -20.66
N GLU A 259 8.11 -6.23 -19.44
CA GLU A 259 8.56 -5.41 -18.32
C GLU A 259 8.55 -6.25 -17.05
N LYS A 260 9.50 -6.00 -16.13
CA LYS A 260 9.38 -6.50 -14.76
C LYS A 260 8.43 -5.63 -13.96
N SER A 261 7.65 -6.24 -13.09
CA SER A 261 6.64 -5.50 -12.31
C SER A 261 6.41 -6.05 -10.90
N ILE A 262 5.87 -5.17 -10.07
CA ILE A 262 5.46 -5.44 -8.69
C ILE A 262 3.92 -5.44 -8.67
N GLU A 263 3.30 -6.55 -8.29
CA GLU A 263 1.86 -6.63 -8.03
C GLU A 263 1.50 -5.80 -6.79
N VAL A 264 0.83 -4.67 -6.96
CA VAL A 264 0.45 -3.75 -5.86
C VAL A 264 -1.00 -3.90 -5.40
N GLY A 265 -1.80 -4.64 -6.16
CA GLY A 265 -3.17 -5.02 -5.81
C GLY A 265 -3.74 -6.03 -6.80
N ASP A 266 -4.85 -6.65 -6.43
CA ASP A 266 -5.57 -7.61 -7.26
C ASP A 266 -7.07 -7.58 -6.93
N ILE A 267 -7.90 -7.91 -7.91
CA ILE A 267 -9.35 -8.00 -7.80
C ILE A 267 -9.85 -9.31 -8.42
N TYR A 268 -10.78 -9.98 -7.74
CA TYR A 268 -11.28 -11.30 -8.14
C TYR A 268 -12.81 -11.34 -8.20
N SER A 269 -13.35 -11.98 -9.24
CA SER A 269 -14.76 -12.36 -9.31
C SER A 269 -14.95 -13.76 -8.69
N LEU A 270 -15.32 -13.79 -7.41
CA LEU A 270 -15.45 -15.04 -6.64
C LEU A 270 -16.71 -15.85 -6.99
N GLY A 271 -17.68 -15.20 -7.63
CA GLY A 271 -18.96 -15.80 -8.00
C GLY A 271 -19.72 -16.33 -6.79
N TYR A 272 -20.26 -17.53 -6.89
CA TYR A 272 -21.04 -18.16 -5.83
C TYR A 272 -20.23 -19.08 -4.92
N ARG A 273 -18.89 -19.10 -5.04
CA ARG A 273 -18.05 -20.11 -4.39
C ARG A 273 -18.24 -20.14 -2.88
N TYR A 274 -18.01 -19.00 -2.24
CA TYR A 274 -18.05 -18.90 -0.77
C TYR A 274 -19.48 -18.84 -0.25
N SER A 275 -20.40 -18.17 -0.96
CA SER A 275 -21.81 -18.14 -0.59
C SER A 275 -22.44 -19.53 -0.62
N LYS A 276 -22.11 -20.39 -1.61
CA LYS A 276 -22.53 -21.79 -1.62
C LYS A 276 -21.87 -22.61 -0.51
N ALA A 277 -20.56 -22.49 -0.34
CA ALA A 277 -19.82 -23.25 0.67
C ALA A 277 -20.33 -22.99 2.10
N LEU A 278 -20.67 -21.74 2.40
CA LEU A 278 -21.16 -21.33 3.71
C LEU A 278 -22.69 -21.25 3.80
N ASN A 279 -23.43 -21.45 2.71
CA ASN A 279 -24.88 -21.28 2.66
C ASN A 279 -25.35 -19.85 3.02
N LEU A 280 -24.72 -18.83 2.42
CA LEU A 280 -25.19 -17.44 2.45
C LEU A 280 -26.17 -17.21 1.29
N LYS A 281 -27.43 -16.95 1.65
CA LYS A 281 -28.54 -16.75 0.71
C LYS A 281 -29.31 -15.46 1.04
N TYR A 282 -30.08 -14.98 0.08
CA TYR A 282 -31.05 -13.92 0.25
C TYR A 282 -32.36 -14.30 -0.46
N THR A 283 -33.49 -13.78 0.02
CA THR A 283 -34.77 -13.91 -0.67
C THR A 283 -34.92 -12.82 -1.73
N ASN A 284 -35.09 -13.21 -2.99
CA ASN A 284 -35.25 -12.30 -4.13
C ASN A 284 -36.65 -11.66 -4.19
N GLU A 285 -36.87 -10.77 -5.17
CA GLU A 285 -38.16 -10.07 -5.38
C GLU A 285 -39.36 -11.00 -5.59
N LYS A 286 -39.11 -12.25 -6.00
CA LYS A 286 -40.13 -13.28 -6.25
C LYS A 286 -40.36 -14.19 -5.05
N GLY A 287 -39.71 -13.94 -3.91
CA GLY A 287 -39.79 -14.79 -2.73
C GLY A 287 -38.97 -16.08 -2.82
N LEU A 288 -38.01 -16.16 -3.74
CA LEU A 288 -37.14 -17.33 -3.92
C LEU A 288 -35.77 -17.08 -3.30
N ASP A 289 -35.21 -18.12 -2.67
CA ASP A 289 -33.86 -18.06 -2.10
C ASP A 289 -32.79 -18.19 -3.19
N GLU A 290 -31.89 -17.22 -3.27
CA GLU A 290 -30.74 -17.20 -4.16
C GLU A 290 -29.43 -17.07 -3.38
N PHE A 291 -28.33 -17.57 -3.95
CA PHE A 291 -27.00 -17.37 -3.37
C PHE A 291 -26.45 -16.00 -3.76
N VAL A 292 -25.76 -15.35 -2.82
CA VAL A 292 -25.12 -14.06 -3.05
C VAL A 292 -23.94 -14.22 -4.02
N TYR A 293 -23.85 -13.36 -5.03
CA TYR A 293 -22.69 -13.29 -5.93
C TYR A 293 -21.61 -12.41 -5.28
N MET A 294 -20.35 -12.85 -5.33
CA MET A 294 -19.27 -12.19 -4.60
C MET A 294 -18.07 -11.77 -5.44
N GLY A 295 -17.36 -10.76 -4.95
CA GLY A 295 -16.01 -10.37 -5.36
C GLY A 295 -15.11 -10.07 -4.17
N CYS A 296 -13.79 -10.07 -4.37
CA CYS A 296 -12.84 -9.52 -3.40
C CYS A 296 -11.79 -8.64 -4.06
N TYR A 297 -11.26 -7.68 -3.29
CA TYR A 297 -10.40 -6.60 -3.79
C TYR A 297 -9.29 -6.35 -2.76
N GLY A 298 -8.05 -6.72 -3.10
CA GLY A 298 -6.87 -6.63 -2.24
C GLY A 298 -5.91 -5.50 -2.65
N ILE A 299 -5.32 -4.80 -1.67
CA ILE A 299 -4.18 -3.87 -1.86
C ILE A 299 -3.19 -4.11 -0.71
N GLY A 300 -1.93 -4.40 -1.04
CA GLY A 300 -0.87 -4.55 -0.05
C GLY A 300 -0.30 -3.19 0.38
N ILE A 301 -0.69 -2.67 1.54
CA ILE A 301 -0.30 -1.33 2.01
C ILE A 301 1.19 -1.25 2.33
N SER A 302 1.70 -2.26 3.04
CA SER A 302 3.14 -2.36 3.31
C SER A 302 3.95 -2.54 2.02
N ARG A 303 3.41 -3.31 1.06
CA ARG A 303 4.01 -3.50 -0.26
C ARG A 303 4.06 -2.21 -1.05
N LEU A 304 2.99 -1.41 -1.01
CA LEU A 304 2.95 -0.08 -1.65
C LEU A 304 4.05 0.85 -1.12
N MET A 305 4.28 0.88 0.19
CA MET A 305 5.39 1.65 0.75
C MET A 305 6.74 1.20 0.16
N GLY A 306 6.95 -0.11 0.00
CA GLY A 306 8.15 -0.65 -0.63
C GLY A 306 8.27 -0.26 -2.11
N ALA A 307 7.20 -0.42 -2.87
CA ALA A 307 7.14 -0.07 -4.30
C ALA A 307 7.41 1.43 -4.54
N ILE A 308 6.86 2.31 -3.70
CA ILE A 308 7.13 3.75 -3.75
C ILE A 308 8.62 4.02 -3.55
N VAL A 309 9.28 3.35 -2.59
CA VAL A 309 10.71 3.54 -2.35
C VAL A 309 11.57 3.03 -3.51
N GLU A 310 11.24 1.86 -4.08
CA GLU A 310 11.96 1.32 -5.24
C GLU A 310 11.97 2.32 -6.40
N LEU A 311 10.80 2.93 -6.66
CA LEU A 311 10.59 3.86 -7.77
C LEU A 311 11.01 5.30 -7.46
N ASN A 312 11.03 5.71 -6.19
CA ASN A 312 11.29 7.09 -5.79
C ASN A 312 12.42 7.15 -4.75
N SER A 313 13.64 6.95 -5.25
CA SER A 313 14.88 7.13 -4.50
C SER A 313 16.05 7.37 -5.44
N ASP A 314 17.10 8.00 -4.91
CA ASP A 314 18.35 8.29 -5.60
C ASP A 314 19.57 7.90 -4.74
N ASP A 315 20.76 8.23 -5.21
CA ASP A 315 22.02 7.92 -4.51
C ASP A 315 22.14 8.59 -3.12
N LYS A 316 21.33 9.62 -2.83
CA LYS A 316 21.31 10.31 -1.55
C LYS A 316 20.27 9.73 -0.59
N GLY A 317 19.24 9.07 -1.09
CA GLY A 317 18.27 8.33 -0.31
C GLY A 317 16.83 8.42 -0.82
N LEU A 318 15.88 8.53 0.08
CA LEU A 318 14.45 8.49 -0.23
C LEU A 318 14.00 9.78 -0.95
N VAL A 319 12.98 9.67 -1.81
CA VAL A 319 12.29 10.81 -2.44
C VAL A 319 10.79 10.55 -2.35
N TRP A 320 10.11 11.04 -1.31
CA TRP A 320 8.69 10.73 -1.16
C TRP A 320 7.81 11.54 -2.13
N PRO A 321 6.77 10.93 -2.74
CA PRO A 321 5.63 11.71 -3.25
C PRO A 321 5.02 12.53 -2.12
N ARG A 322 4.49 13.72 -2.45
CA ARG A 322 4.02 14.70 -1.46
C ARG A 322 2.91 14.10 -0.58
N GLU A 323 2.02 13.37 -1.21
CA GLU A 323 0.79 12.79 -0.68
C GLU A 323 1.09 11.81 0.46
N VAL A 324 2.20 11.06 0.36
CA VAL A 324 2.57 10.02 1.33
C VAL A 324 3.77 10.39 2.21
N SER A 325 4.43 11.52 1.97
CA SER A 325 5.58 11.94 2.77
C SER A 325 5.21 12.10 4.26
N PRO A 326 6.04 11.66 5.23
CA PRO A 326 5.66 11.73 6.64
C PRO A 326 5.50 13.16 7.17
N PHE A 327 6.15 14.13 6.52
CA PHE A 327 6.04 15.56 6.80
C PHE A 327 6.04 16.33 5.48
N ASP A 328 5.38 17.48 5.44
CA ASP A 328 5.36 18.33 4.26
C ASP A 328 6.71 19.04 4.08
N ILE A 329 7.35 19.40 5.21
CA ILE A 329 8.53 20.25 5.26
C ILE A 329 9.58 19.66 6.22
N HIS A 330 10.83 19.67 5.79
CA HIS A 330 11.99 19.47 6.64
C HIS A 330 12.66 20.82 6.90
N LEU A 331 12.42 21.40 8.07
CA LEU A 331 13.04 22.65 8.49
C LEU A 331 14.40 22.37 9.12
N ILE A 332 15.46 23.02 8.65
CA ILE A 332 16.84 22.79 9.06
C ILE A 332 17.39 24.09 9.63
N SER A 333 17.64 24.12 10.93
CA SER A 333 18.33 25.23 11.59
C SER A 333 19.83 25.03 11.53
N LEU A 334 20.57 25.99 11.01
CA LEU A 334 22.04 26.02 11.12
C LEU A 334 22.46 26.68 12.43
N SER A 335 23.74 26.60 12.78
CA SER A 335 24.27 27.17 14.04
C SER A 335 23.91 28.65 14.18
N LYS A 336 23.50 29.08 15.39
CA LYS A 336 23.13 30.47 15.72
C LYS A 336 21.87 30.97 15.02
N THR A 337 20.97 30.07 14.62
CA THR A 337 19.70 30.43 13.95
C THR A 337 18.46 29.98 14.71
N GLU A 338 18.62 29.53 15.95
CA GLU A 338 17.65 28.78 16.72
C GLU A 338 16.36 29.58 16.93
N ASP A 339 16.47 30.82 17.42
CA ASP A 339 15.31 31.67 17.70
C ASP A 339 14.50 31.98 16.43
N TYR A 340 15.17 32.21 15.31
CA TYR A 340 14.52 32.50 14.04
C TYR A 340 13.88 31.26 13.44
N ALA A 341 14.55 30.12 13.50
CA ALA A 341 14.00 28.83 13.06
C ALA A 341 12.80 28.40 13.91
N ASN A 342 12.81 28.65 15.22
CA ASN A 342 11.66 28.40 16.10
C ASN A 342 10.43 29.22 15.66
N LYS A 343 10.61 30.52 15.36
CA LYS A 343 9.51 31.38 14.86
C LYS A 343 8.91 30.85 13.56
N ILE A 344 9.77 30.47 12.62
CA ILE A 344 9.32 29.90 11.33
C ILE A 344 8.62 28.56 11.55
N TYR A 345 9.15 27.70 12.41
CA TYR A 345 8.51 26.43 12.77
C TYR A 345 7.11 26.63 13.32
N ASP A 346 6.94 27.52 14.29
CA ASP A 346 5.66 27.77 14.94
C ASP A 346 4.63 28.34 13.95
N GLU A 347 5.06 29.25 13.05
CA GLU A 347 4.17 29.83 12.04
C GLU A 347 3.77 28.80 10.96
N LEU A 348 4.69 27.97 10.48
CA LEU A 348 4.38 26.89 9.54
C LEU A 348 3.38 25.88 10.15
N VAL A 349 3.60 25.49 11.41
CA VAL A 349 2.68 24.59 12.12
C VAL A 349 1.32 25.24 12.32
N LYS A 350 1.28 26.53 12.69
CA LYS A 350 0.03 27.30 12.84
C LYS A 350 -0.78 27.37 11.54
N ARG A 351 -0.10 27.35 10.39
CA ARG A 351 -0.72 27.31 9.06
C ARG A 351 -1.17 25.90 8.61
N GLY A 352 -0.96 24.89 9.45
CA GLY A 352 -1.41 23.52 9.20
C GLY A 352 -0.38 22.61 8.54
N PHE A 353 0.84 23.08 8.28
CA PHE A 353 1.89 22.22 7.73
C PHE A 353 2.42 21.25 8.78
N SER A 354 2.64 20.01 8.36
CA SER A 354 3.40 19.04 9.13
C SER A 354 4.90 19.29 8.90
N VAL A 355 5.61 19.71 9.95
CA VAL A 355 7.04 20.07 9.87
C VAL A 355 7.89 19.10 10.69
N LEU A 356 8.92 18.51 10.07
CA LEU A 356 10.05 17.90 10.77
C LEU A 356 11.13 18.96 10.95
N PHE A 357 11.46 19.30 12.19
CA PHE A 357 12.41 20.35 12.52
C PHE A 357 13.71 19.77 13.05
N ASP A 358 14.79 19.90 12.28
CA ASP A 358 16.15 19.59 12.69
C ASP A 358 16.74 20.69 13.59
N ASP A 359 16.41 20.58 14.88
CA ASP A 359 16.81 21.50 15.95
C ASP A 359 18.12 21.09 16.68
N ARG A 360 18.85 20.09 16.17
CA ARG A 360 20.10 19.59 16.77
C ARG A 360 21.20 20.65 16.74
N GLN A 361 21.80 21.01 17.87
CA GLN A 361 22.86 22.03 17.94
C GLN A 361 24.28 21.45 17.96
N ASP A 362 24.39 20.19 18.34
CA ASP A 362 25.63 19.42 18.42
C ASP A 362 26.02 18.74 17.09
N THR A 363 25.22 18.95 16.04
CA THR A 363 25.35 18.26 14.76
C THR A 363 25.81 19.23 13.67
N THR A 364 26.80 18.82 12.87
CA THR A 364 27.34 19.64 11.79
C THR A 364 26.34 19.81 10.64
N THR A 365 26.43 20.94 9.94
CA THR A 365 25.59 21.24 8.76
C THR A 365 25.58 20.13 7.72
N GLY A 366 26.75 19.54 7.41
CA GLY A 366 26.85 18.46 6.43
C GLY A 366 26.09 17.20 6.87
N VAL A 367 26.10 16.86 8.16
CA VAL A 367 25.32 15.72 8.68
C VAL A 367 23.82 16.01 8.59
N LYS A 368 23.38 17.24 8.92
CA LYS A 368 21.97 17.62 8.78
C LYS A 368 21.45 17.47 7.35
N PHE A 369 22.22 17.95 6.37
CA PHE A 369 21.84 17.84 4.96
C PHE A 369 21.83 16.39 4.47
N ASN A 370 22.82 15.58 4.86
CA ASN A 370 22.83 14.16 4.52
C ASN A 370 21.63 13.42 5.13
N ASP A 371 21.29 13.70 6.39
CA ASP A 371 20.11 13.11 7.03
C ASP A 371 18.82 13.57 6.34
N ALA A 372 18.71 14.85 5.99
CA ALA A 372 17.54 15.39 5.30
C ALA A 372 17.32 14.78 3.92
N ASP A 373 18.40 14.60 3.15
CA ASP A 373 18.36 13.95 1.84
C ASP A 373 18.02 12.45 1.98
N LEU A 374 18.57 11.77 3.00
CA LEU A 374 18.28 10.37 3.27
C LEU A 374 16.82 10.15 3.70
N ILE A 375 16.28 11.02 4.55
CA ILE A 375 14.89 10.96 5.05
C ILE A 375 13.88 11.22 3.92
N GLY A 376 14.21 12.09 2.97
CA GLY A 376 13.47 12.22 1.71
C GLY A 376 12.19 13.06 1.74
N ILE A 377 12.05 13.96 2.71
CA ILE A 377 10.91 14.90 2.74
C ILE A 377 10.99 15.86 1.53
N PRO A 378 9.89 16.07 0.76
CA PRO A 378 9.89 16.80 -0.51
C PRO A 378 10.48 18.20 -0.47
N LYS A 379 10.17 18.98 0.56
CA LYS A 379 10.63 20.37 0.70
C LYS A 379 11.54 20.50 1.90
N GLN A 380 12.75 21.00 1.69
CA GLN A 380 13.69 21.33 2.75
C GLN A 380 13.81 22.86 2.86
N ILE A 381 13.60 23.41 4.06
CA ILE A 381 13.76 24.84 4.33
C ILE A 381 14.99 25.01 5.21
N ILE A 382 15.97 25.77 4.75
CA ILE A 382 17.26 25.93 5.39
C ILE A 382 17.38 27.35 5.93
N ILE A 383 17.65 27.44 7.24
CA ILE A 383 17.82 28.71 7.95
C ILE A 383 19.30 28.94 8.20
N GLY A 384 19.90 29.88 7.47
CA GLY A 384 21.29 30.29 7.63
C GLY A 384 21.45 31.71 8.16
N GLU A 385 22.45 31.93 9.02
CA GLU A 385 22.72 33.21 9.70
C GLU A 385 22.76 34.41 8.73
N LYS A 386 23.38 34.24 7.56
CA LYS A 386 23.51 35.30 6.54
C LYS A 386 22.16 35.78 5.98
N ARG A 387 21.14 34.92 5.98
CA ARG A 387 19.83 35.18 5.35
C ARG A 387 18.83 35.82 6.31
N ILE A 388 19.02 35.63 7.61
CA ILE A 388 18.14 36.18 8.66
C ILE A 388 18.03 37.71 8.55
N LYS A 389 19.15 38.40 8.27
CA LYS A 389 19.18 39.87 8.16
C LYS A 389 18.27 40.42 7.05
N ASN A 390 18.02 39.62 6.01
CA ASN A 390 17.18 39.99 4.87
C ASN A 390 15.75 39.44 4.98
N ASN A 391 15.39 38.79 6.09
CA ASN A 391 14.14 38.04 6.23
C ASN A 391 13.98 36.94 5.14
N GLU A 392 15.08 36.26 4.79
CA GLU A 392 15.14 35.27 3.71
C GLU A 392 15.41 33.85 4.23
N VAL A 393 15.01 32.85 3.44
CA VAL A 393 15.32 31.43 3.63
C VAL A 393 15.71 30.77 2.31
N GLU A 394 16.42 29.65 2.42
CA GLU A 394 16.70 28.78 1.27
C GLU A 394 15.70 27.63 1.24
N ILE A 395 15.02 27.43 0.11
CA ILE A 395 14.17 26.26 -0.14
C ILE A 395 14.89 25.36 -1.11
N LYS A 396 15.03 24.09 -0.75
CA LYS A 396 15.50 23.03 -1.62
C LYS A 396 14.38 22.05 -1.91
N ASP A 397 14.17 21.76 -3.19
CA ASP A 397 13.33 20.65 -3.63
C ASP A 397 14.12 19.34 -3.57
N ARG A 398 13.60 18.33 -2.85
CA ARG A 398 14.30 17.05 -2.65
C ARG A 398 14.44 16.26 -3.95
N LYS A 399 13.49 16.35 -4.87
CA LYS A 399 13.51 15.58 -6.12
C LYS A 399 14.47 16.21 -7.13
N THR A 400 14.39 17.52 -7.37
CA THR A 400 15.20 18.21 -8.38
C THR A 400 16.54 18.70 -7.85
N GLN A 401 16.69 18.79 -6.52
CA GLN A 401 17.83 19.41 -5.84
C GLN A 401 17.99 20.91 -6.11
N GLU A 402 17.03 21.54 -6.79
CA GLU A 402 17.02 22.99 -7.04
C GLU A 402 16.90 23.76 -5.73
N ILE A 403 17.71 24.81 -5.58
CA ILE A 403 17.69 25.70 -4.41
C ILE A 403 17.24 27.09 -4.85
N LYS A 404 16.25 27.64 -4.15
CA LYS A 404 15.78 29.02 -4.31
C LYS A 404 15.92 29.78 -3.01
N ILE A 405 16.31 31.04 -3.11
CA ILE A 405 16.27 31.98 -1.98
C ILE A 405 14.99 32.78 -2.12
N ILE A 406 14.18 32.81 -1.06
CA ILE A 406 12.95 33.58 -1.04
C ILE A 406 12.79 34.31 0.29
N SER A 407 11.98 35.37 0.30
CA SER A 407 11.57 36.01 1.53
C SER A 407 10.67 35.07 2.36
N VAL A 408 10.67 35.23 3.68
CA VAL A 408 9.77 34.48 4.57
C VAL A 408 8.30 34.78 4.29
N ASP A 409 7.97 36.00 3.87
CA ASP A 409 6.59 36.32 3.49
C ASP A 409 6.18 35.53 2.23
N SER A 410 7.05 35.49 1.22
CA SER A 410 6.82 34.69 0.00
C SER A 410 6.81 33.19 0.27
N LEU A 411 7.55 32.70 1.27
CA LEU A 411 7.51 31.29 1.70
C LEU A 411 6.09 30.90 2.09
N TYR A 412 5.43 31.77 2.85
CA TYR A 412 4.10 31.52 3.36
C TYR A 412 3.00 31.60 2.30
N ASP A 413 3.25 32.32 1.21
CA ASP A 413 2.35 32.38 0.06
C ASP A 413 2.56 31.21 -0.92
N LEU A 414 3.78 30.65 -0.96
CA LEU A 414 4.17 29.57 -1.87
C LEU A 414 3.74 28.17 -1.39
N LEU A 415 3.67 27.99 -0.07
CA LEU A 415 3.33 26.72 0.58
C LEU A 415 1.82 26.59 0.72
#